data_AF-A0A367ILI8-F1
#
_entry.id   AF-A0A367ILI8-F1
#
_cell.length_a   1.000
_cell.length_b   1.000
_cell.length_c   1.000
_cell.angle_alpha   90.00
_cell.angle_beta   90.00
_cell.angle_gamma   90.00
#
_symmetry.space_group_name_H-M   'P 1'
#
loop_
_entity.id
_entity.type
_entity.pdbx_description
1 polymer ?
#
loop_
_entity_poly.entity_id
_entity_poly.type
_entity_poly.pdbx_seq_one_letter_code
_entity_poly.pdbx_strand_id
1 'polypeptide(L)'
;LNRDILKPLHRLFCISDTTWKTRLILCYTEWLKNWALLDWNKHANLKEDVDQEVDKVTWLFKGLSFDTDYFVSMQGFILHVDRLCVIGLIQEQDHILFQHAALSFFELVSTISVQHDIPKIVTPTSPFVYRNFFSTSAMATSRICNIIYQYKIAFEENDIQSEDSEEYFEVFNDYMLNICNALWKSSGFKEKKGVFDLSASSTDKLIKTCGERGTDIEKILSLTQSAALAGFSKRFMQILEEGDVKHNEHITAEYLTKLENMGRTSMSFQEYRLEYLDHLKEKGMD
;
A
#
# COMPACT_ATOMS: atom_id res chain seq x y z
N LEU A 1 9.07 -1.26 23.41
CA LEU A 1 9.33 0.19 23.18
C LEU A 1 8.89 1.02 24.38
N ASN A 2 9.81 1.73 25.06
CA ASN A 2 9.43 2.57 26.20
C ASN A 2 8.64 3.79 25.68
N ARG A 3 7.35 3.91 26.07
CA ARG A 3 6.39 4.91 25.52
C ARG A 3 6.89 6.36 25.64
N ASP A 4 7.85 6.61 26.50
CA ASP A 4 8.38 7.94 26.77
C ASP A 4 9.38 8.46 25.73
N ILE A 5 10.03 7.59 24.95
CA ILE A 5 11.08 8.02 23.98
C ILE A 5 10.45 8.60 22.70
N LEU A 6 9.39 7.98 22.18
CA LEU A 6 8.75 8.43 20.93
C LEU A 6 7.67 9.50 21.14
N LYS A 7 7.24 9.73 22.38
CA LYS A 7 6.19 10.71 22.70
C LYS A 7 6.57 12.16 22.36
N PRO A 8 7.80 12.63 22.63
CA PRO A 8 8.26 13.95 22.15
C PRO A 8 8.25 14.05 20.62
N LEU A 9 8.73 13.01 19.93
CA LEU A 9 8.74 12.98 18.46
C LEU A 9 7.33 13.00 17.88
N HIS A 10 6.39 12.28 18.47
CA HIS A 10 4.98 12.34 18.10
C HIS A 10 4.41 13.75 18.29
N ARG A 11 4.70 14.42 19.41
CA ARG A 11 4.23 15.80 19.65
C ARG A 11 4.79 16.76 18.62
N LEU A 12 6.09 16.65 18.34
CA LEU A 12 6.76 17.48 17.33
C LEU A 12 6.18 17.22 15.95
N PHE A 13 5.93 15.95 15.61
CA PHE A 13 5.24 15.56 14.38
C PHE A 13 3.90 16.28 14.22
N CYS A 14 3.04 16.28 15.24
CA CYS A 14 1.72 16.89 15.12
C CYS A 14 1.71 18.40 14.85
N ILE A 15 2.79 19.12 15.18
CA ILE A 15 2.88 20.59 15.03
C ILE A 15 3.80 21.03 13.88
N SER A 16 4.57 20.12 13.31
CA SER A 16 5.57 20.44 12.29
C SER A 16 4.96 20.48 10.88
N ASP A 17 5.72 21.06 9.94
CA ASP A 17 5.33 21.11 8.54
C ASP A 17 5.45 19.74 7.83
N THR A 18 4.88 19.66 6.62
CA THR A 18 4.91 18.47 5.76
C THR A 18 6.33 17.97 5.48
N THR A 19 7.30 18.87 5.33
CA THR A 19 8.69 18.51 4.99
C THR A 19 9.35 17.80 6.16
N TRP A 20 9.17 18.32 7.37
CA TRP A 20 9.68 17.73 8.60
C TRP A 20 9.03 16.36 8.85
N LYS A 21 7.69 16.28 8.73
CA LYS A 21 6.95 15.00 8.86
C LYS A 21 7.46 13.95 7.89
N THR A 22 7.66 14.33 6.62
CA THR A 22 8.21 13.46 5.57
C THR A 22 9.60 12.95 5.97
N ARG A 23 10.50 13.85 6.39
CA ARG A 23 11.86 13.49 6.81
C ARG A 23 11.87 12.56 8.01
N LEU A 24 10.96 12.74 8.97
CA LEU A 24 10.85 11.85 10.11
C LEU A 24 10.48 10.42 9.66
N ILE A 25 9.48 10.28 8.79
CA ILE A 25 9.05 8.97 8.30
C ILE A 25 10.18 8.29 7.51
N LEU A 26 10.89 9.02 6.63
CA LEU A 26 12.05 8.49 5.92
C LEU A 26 13.18 8.07 6.88
N CYS A 27 13.41 8.85 7.94
CA CYS A 27 14.36 8.48 8.98
C CYS A 27 13.94 7.19 9.70
N TYR A 28 12.65 7.01 9.95
CA TYR A 28 12.11 5.77 10.51
C TYR A 28 12.22 4.59 9.55
N THR A 29 12.08 4.80 8.25
CA THR A 29 12.35 3.78 7.22
C THR A 29 13.81 3.32 7.29
N GLU A 30 14.77 4.25 7.28
CA GLU A 30 16.19 3.90 7.39
C GLU A 30 16.53 3.24 8.72
N TRP A 31 15.89 3.65 9.82
CA TRP A 31 16.07 3.00 11.11
C TRP A 31 15.57 1.55 11.07
N LEU A 32 14.35 1.31 10.57
CA LEU A 32 13.82 -0.04 10.45
C LEU A 32 14.69 -0.91 9.53
N LYS A 33 15.18 -0.36 8.42
CA LYS A 33 16.08 -1.06 7.50
C LYS A 33 17.36 -1.50 8.19
N ASN A 34 18.02 -0.60 8.91
CA ASN A 34 19.22 -0.94 9.68
C ASN A 34 18.92 -1.97 10.77
N TRP A 35 17.72 -1.91 11.34
CA TRP A 35 17.28 -2.87 12.36
C TRP A 35 17.01 -4.26 11.76
N ALA A 36 16.43 -4.34 10.55
CA ALA A 36 16.17 -5.59 9.83
C ALA A 36 17.45 -6.28 9.32
N LEU A 37 18.52 -5.53 9.06
CA LEU A 37 19.83 -6.08 8.65
C LEU A 37 20.58 -6.84 9.75
N LEU A 38 20.11 -6.78 11.00
CA LEU A 38 20.72 -7.54 12.09
C LEU A 38 20.34 -9.02 11.98
N ASP A 39 21.32 -9.90 12.24
CA ASP A 39 21.10 -11.35 12.27
C ASP A 39 20.38 -11.75 13.56
N TRP A 40 19.04 -11.68 13.52
CA TRP A 40 18.17 -11.97 14.65
C TRP A 40 18.20 -13.44 15.07
N ASN A 41 18.37 -14.35 14.11
CA ASN A 41 18.45 -15.78 14.38
C ASN A 41 19.70 -16.10 15.21
N LYS A 42 20.85 -15.53 14.84
CA LYS A 42 22.08 -15.64 15.64
C LYS A 42 21.93 -15.01 17.02
N HIS A 43 21.29 -13.84 17.12
CA HIS A 43 21.05 -13.20 18.41
C HIS A 43 20.11 -14.01 19.32
N ALA A 44 19.05 -14.63 18.75
CA ALA A 44 18.13 -15.49 19.48
C ALA A 44 18.82 -16.76 19.99
N ASN A 45 19.62 -17.42 19.14
CA ASN A 45 20.36 -18.63 19.51
C ASN A 45 21.45 -18.36 20.57
N LEU A 46 22.09 -17.18 20.53
CA LEU A 46 23.09 -16.78 21.54
C LEU A 46 22.49 -16.60 22.96
N LYS A 47 21.17 -16.41 23.08
CA LYS A 47 20.48 -16.37 24.38
C LYS A 47 20.40 -17.76 25.03
N GLU A 48 20.45 -18.83 24.24
CA GLU A 48 20.39 -20.21 24.73
C GLU A 48 21.76 -20.75 25.17
N ASP A 49 22.86 -20.23 24.62
CA ASP A 49 24.25 -20.69 24.86
C ASP A 49 24.98 -19.95 26.02
N VAL A 50 24.30 -19.12 26.81
CA VAL A 50 24.91 -18.21 27.81
C VAL A 50 25.57 -18.95 29.01
N ASP A 51 25.45 -20.27 29.11
CA ASP A 51 26.12 -21.06 30.16
C ASP A 51 27.61 -21.37 29.88
N GLN A 52 28.20 -20.93 28.75
CA GLN A 52 29.64 -21.09 28.51
C GLN A 52 30.30 -19.81 27.95
N GLU A 53 31.50 -19.51 28.45
CA GLU A 53 32.31 -18.33 28.13
C GLU A 53 32.42 -18.05 26.63
N VAL A 54 31.81 -16.97 26.12
CA VAL A 54 32.02 -16.53 24.72
C VAL A 54 32.44 -15.07 24.65
N ASP A 55 33.74 -14.85 24.82
CA ASP A 55 34.45 -13.67 24.37
C ASP A 55 34.94 -13.88 22.92
N LYS A 56 34.15 -13.38 21.95
CA LYS A 56 34.57 -12.95 20.58
C LYS A 56 33.39 -12.52 19.69
N VAL A 57 32.18 -13.03 19.94
CA VAL A 57 30.95 -12.62 19.20
C VAL A 57 30.36 -11.30 19.73
N THR A 58 30.82 -10.88 20.91
CA THR A 58 30.46 -9.69 21.68
C THR A 58 30.67 -8.35 20.97
N TRP A 59 31.37 -8.28 19.83
CA TRP A 59 31.64 -7.02 19.13
C TRP A 59 30.47 -6.48 18.28
N LEU A 60 29.52 -7.32 17.86
CA LEU A 60 28.37 -6.87 17.03
C LEU A 60 27.12 -6.50 17.85
N PHE A 61 26.93 -7.08 19.03
CA PHE A 61 25.67 -7.01 19.78
C PHE A 61 25.75 -6.34 21.17
N LYS A 62 26.91 -5.80 21.59
CA LYS A 62 27.16 -5.34 22.98
C LYS A 62 26.27 -4.20 23.52
N GLY A 63 25.33 -3.67 22.74
CA GLY A 63 24.33 -2.69 23.20
C GLY A 63 22.92 -3.25 23.38
N LEU A 64 22.66 -4.49 22.95
CA LEU A 64 21.34 -5.10 22.97
C LEU A 64 21.22 -6.07 24.16
N SER A 65 20.20 -5.87 24.99
CA SER A 65 19.84 -6.75 26.09
C SER A 65 19.24 -8.06 25.56
N PHE A 66 19.66 -9.20 26.11
CA PHE A 66 19.06 -10.51 25.83
C PHE A 66 17.65 -10.68 26.45
N ASP A 67 17.28 -9.82 27.40
CA ASP A 67 15.98 -9.87 28.09
C ASP A 67 14.85 -9.20 27.28
N THR A 68 15.18 -8.61 26.13
CA THR A 68 14.21 -7.90 25.28
C THR A 68 13.82 -8.75 24.07
N ASP A 69 12.52 -8.89 23.85
CA ASP A 69 11.99 -9.37 22.57
C ASP A 69 12.03 -8.23 21.53
N TYR A 70 12.99 -8.34 20.61
CA TYR A 70 13.20 -7.35 19.56
C TYR A 70 12.15 -7.44 18.45
N PHE A 71 11.56 -8.61 18.20
CA PHE A 71 10.51 -8.76 17.21
C PHE A 71 9.23 -8.07 17.68
N VAL A 72 8.85 -8.22 18.94
CA VAL A 72 7.73 -7.48 19.55
C VAL A 72 8.01 -5.97 19.54
N SER A 73 9.26 -5.58 19.79
CA SER A 73 9.64 -4.16 19.73
C SER A 73 9.56 -3.61 18.30
N MET A 74 9.93 -4.40 17.30
CA MET A 74 9.85 -4.03 15.88
C MET A 74 8.40 -3.91 15.42
N GLN A 75 7.53 -4.85 15.79
CA GLN A 75 6.09 -4.77 15.55
C GLN A 75 5.50 -3.50 16.19
N GLY A 76 5.84 -3.23 17.45
CA GLY A 76 5.40 -2.02 18.15
C GLY A 76 5.89 -0.73 17.49
N PHE A 77 7.06 -0.75 16.86
CA PHE A 77 7.59 0.35 16.07
C PHE A 77 6.82 0.53 14.75
N ILE A 78 6.58 -0.54 13.99
CA ILE A 78 5.79 -0.52 12.75
C ILE A 78 4.39 0.05 13.02
N LEU A 79 3.71 -0.44 14.05
CA LEU A 79 2.38 0.05 14.46
C LEU A 79 2.40 1.51 14.91
N HIS A 80 3.50 1.99 15.48
CA HIS A 80 3.67 3.40 15.81
C HIS A 80 3.79 4.26 14.56
N VAL A 81 4.64 3.85 13.61
CA VAL A 81 4.84 4.57 12.34
C VAL A 81 3.57 4.58 11.51
N ASP A 82 2.83 3.46 11.45
CA ASP A 82 1.52 3.38 10.79
C ASP A 82 0.56 4.48 11.27
N ARG A 83 0.41 4.61 12.59
CA ARG A 83 -0.43 5.65 13.19
C ARG A 83 0.02 7.06 12.79
N LEU A 84 1.33 7.31 12.73
CA LEU A 84 1.85 8.60 12.27
C LEU A 84 1.59 8.82 10.77
N CYS A 85 1.69 7.77 9.95
CA CYS A 85 1.34 7.82 8.54
C CYS A 85 -0.13 8.19 8.36
N VAL A 86 -1.06 7.54 9.06
CA VAL A 86 -2.49 7.89 8.99
C VAL A 86 -2.73 9.32 9.47
N ILE A 87 -2.17 9.73 10.61
CA ILE A 87 -2.31 11.11 11.13
C ILE A 87 -1.75 12.13 10.13
N GLY A 88 -0.56 11.89 9.59
CA GLY A 88 0.11 12.79 8.64
C GLY A 88 -0.67 12.91 7.34
N LEU A 89 -1.19 11.80 6.80
CA LEU A 89 -2.07 11.84 5.63
C LEU A 89 -3.30 12.70 5.90
N ILE A 90 -3.91 12.61 7.10
CA ILE A 90 -5.10 13.41 7.47
C ILE A 90 -4.73 14.89 7.54
N GLN A 91 -3.70 15.22 8.30
CA GLN A 91 -3.32 16.61 8.55
C GLN A 91 -2.86 17.33 7.27
N GLU A 92 -2.14 16.62 6.41
CA GLU A 92 -1.54 17.17 5.19
C GLU A 92 -2.43 16.98 3.95
N GLN A 93 -3.68 16.53 4.12
CA GLN A 93 -4.63 16.32 3.03
C GLN A 93 -4.05 15.48 1.88
N ASP A 94 -3.41 14.37 2.22
CA ASP A 94 -2.79 13.45 1.25
C ASP A 94 -1.69 14.11 0.39
N HIS A 95 -0.94 15.05 0.96
CA HIS A 95 0.18 15.69 0.27
C HIS A 95 1.17 14.65 -0.29
N ILE A 96 1.47 14.75 -1.60
CA ILE A 96 2.24 13.76 -2.37
C ILE A 96 3.60 13.46 -1.74
N LEU A 97 4.30 14.48 -1.24
CA LEU A 97 5.60 14.30 -0.57
C LEU A 97 5.49 13.39 0.67
N PHE A 98 4.45 13.58 1.48
CA PHE A 98 4.24 12.77 2.68
C PHE A 98 3.75 11.35 2.32
N GLN A 99 2.84 11.24 1.34
CA GLN A 99 2.44 9.95 0.78
C GLN A 99 3.66 9.15 0.31
N HIS A 100 4.60 9.79 -0.39
CA HIS A 100 5.82 9.14 -0.84
C HIS A 100 6.62 8.54 0.32
N ALA A 101 6.85 9.28 1.40
CA ALA A 101 7.58 8.77 2.55
C ALA A 101 6.84 7.64 3.26
N ALA A 102 5.53 7.79 3.45
CA ALA A 102 4.69 6.80 4.11
C ALA A 102 4.62 5.47 3.32
N LEU A 103 4.49 5.53 2.01
CA LEU A 103 4.56 4.36 1.12
C LEU A 103 5.95 3.73 1.14
N SER A 104 7.03 4.52 1.14
CA SER A 104 8.40 3.99 1.21
C SER A 104 8.66 3.18 2.48
N PHE A 105 8.05 3.59 3.60
CA PHE A 105 8.10 2.83 4.83
C PHE A 105 7.44 1.45 4.68
N PHE A 106 6.24 1.38 4.10
CA PHE A 106 5.51 0.13 3.96
C PHE A 106 6.00 -0.77 2.83
N GLU A 107 6.65 -0.24 1.80
CA GLU A 107 7.39 -1.05 0.83
C GLU A 107 8.49 -1.87 1.51
N LEU A 108 9.26 -1.21 2.40
CA LEU A 108 10.23 -1.90 3.22
C LEU A 108 9.55 -2.92 4.14
N VAL A 109 8.51 -2.55 4.89
CA VAL A 109 7.82 -3.48 5.80
C VAL A 109 7.29 -4.71 5.06
N SER A 110 6.73 -4.53 3.87
CA SER A 110 6.14 -5.61 3.07
C SER A 110 7.15 -6.64 2.56
N THR A 111 8.44 -6.29 2.54
CA THR A 111 9.52 -7.15 2.02
C THR A 111 10.42 -7.71 3.10
N ILE A 112 10.39 -7.15 4.33
CA ILE A 112 11.29 -7.52 5.42
C ILE A 112 11.13 -8.99 5.86
N SER A 113 9.91 -9.55 5.87
CA SER A 113 9.71 -10.93 6.30
C SER A 113 10.40 -11.93 5.37
N VAL A 114 10.31 -11.69 4.06
CA VAL A 114 10.93 -12.52 3.01
C VAL A 114 12.44 -12.29 2.93
N GLN A 115 12.89 -11.04 2.99
CA GLN A 115 14.30 -10.69 2.75
C GLN A 115 15.21 -10.91 3.96
N HIS A 116 14.67 -10.90 5.17
CA HIS A 116 15.43 -10.89 6.41
C HIS A 116 14.98 -11.95 7.42
N ASP A 117 14.23 -12.98 6.96
CA ASP A 117 13.72 -14.08 7.79
C ASP A 117 13.01 -13.62 9.07
N ILE A 118 12.27 -12.50 8.99
CA ILE A 118 11.53 -11.98 10.14
C ILE A 118 10.16 -12.68 10.18
N PRO A 119 9.87 -13.50 11.21
CA PRO A 119 8.77 -14.46 11.18
C PRO A 119 7.37 -13.83 11.30
N LYS A 120 7.26 -12.56 11.70
CA LYS A 120 5.97 -11.89 11.93
C LYS A 120 5.69 -10.85 10.87
N ILE A 121 4.64 -11.09 10.08
CA ILE A 121 4.12 -10.13 9.11
C ILE A 121 3.23 -9.12 9.82
N VAL A 122 3.49 -7.83 9.62
CA VAL A 122 2.66 -6.73 10.15
C VAL A 122 2.10 -5.97 8.96
N THR A 123 0.79 -6.03 8.75
CA THR A 123 0.13 -5.31 7.65
C THR A 123 -0.23 -3.87 8.07
N PRO A 124 -0.25 -2.92 7.11
CA PRO A 124 -0.76 -1.58 7.37
C PRO A 124 -2.24 -1.59 7.75
N THR A 125 -2.66 -0.64 8.57
CA THR A 125 -4.08 -0.45 8.90
C THR A 125 -4.93 -0.04 7.69
N SER A 126 -6.22 -0.40 7.71
CA SER A 126 -7.18 -0.13 6.63
C SER A 126 -7.21 1.35 6.19
N PRO A 127 -7.17 2.35 7.11
CA PRO A 127 -7.13 3.75 6.73
C PRO A 127 -5.89 4.13 5.92
N PHE A 128 -4.73 3.48 6.16
CA PHE A 128 -3.54 3.71 5.34
C PHE A 128 -3.73 3.14 3.93
N VAL A 129 -4.18 1.88 3.84
CA VAL A 129 -4.34 1.18 2.57
C VAL A 129 -5.36 1.87 1.67
N TYR A 130 -6.59 2.03 2.16
CA TYR A 130 -7.68 2.53 1.32
C TYR A 130 -7.52 4.01 0.97
N ARG A 131 -6.84 4.79 1.80
CA ARG A 131 -6.58 6.19 1.48
C ARG A 131 -5.55 6.38 0.37
N ASN A 132 -4.48 5.58 0.36
CA ASN A 132 -3.54 5.58 -0.76
C ASN A 132 -4.18 5.00 -2.02
N PHE A 133 -5.05 3.99 -1.88
CA PHE A 133 -5.79 3.43 -3.00
C PHE A 133 -6.76 4.44 -3.64
N PHE A 134 -7.51 5.19 -2.83
CA PHE A 134 -8.42 6.25 -3.29
C PHE A 134 -7.73 7.56 -3.68
N SER A 135 -6.40 7.60 -3.65
CA SER A 135 -5.66 8.80 -4.03
C SER A 135 -5.92 9.17 -5.49
N THR A 136 -5.86 10.47 -5.79
CA THR A 136 -5.84 10.98 -7.17
C THR A 136 -4.46 10.86 -7.81
N SER A 137 -3.45 10.42 -7.06
CA SER A 137 -2.08 10.23 -7.52
C SER A 137 -1.87 8.79 -7.98
N ALA A 138 -1.54 8.59 -9.26
CA ALA A 138 -1.17 7.27 -9.79
C ALA A 138 0.05 6.67 -9.06
N MET A 139 0.97 7.50 -8.56
CA MET A 139 2.10 7.04 -7.74
C MET A 139 1.62 6.34 -6.47
N ALA A 140 0.64 6.91 -5.78
CA ALA A 140 0.13 6.32 -4.56
C ALA A 140 -0.64 5.02 -4.85
N THR A 141 -1.50 5.03 -5.88
CA THR A 141 -2.29 3.86 -6.27
C THR A 141 -1.42 2.69 -6.76
N SER A 142 -0.40 2.93 -7.58
CA SER A 142 0.51 1.86 -8.03
C SER A 142 1.31 1.30 -6.86
N ARG A 143 1.95 2.15 -6.05
CA ARG A 143 2.78 1.69 -4.93
C ARG A 143 1.98 0.92 -3.88
N ILE A 144 0.73 1.31 -3.58
CA ILE A 144 -0.09 0.53 -2.65
C ILE A 144 -0.49 -0.84 -3.25
N CYS A 145 -0.72 -0.93 -4.56
CA CYS A 145 -0.96 -2.22 -5.22
C CYS A 145 0.28 -3.11 -5.14
N ASN A 146 1.47 -2.56 -5.36
CA ASN A 146 2.73 -3.29 -5.20
C ASN A 146 2.94 -3.74 -3.74
N ILE A 147 2.71 -2.89 -2.74
CA ILE A 147 2.79 -3.26 -1.32
C ILE A 147 1.87 -4.47 -1.01
N ILE A 148 0.63 -4.45 -1.50
CA ILE A 148 -0.31 -5.56 -1.33
C ILE A 148 0.20 -6.83 -2.02
N TYR A 149 0.76 -6.69 -3.23
CA TYR A 149 1.38 -7.81 -3.92
C TYR A 149 2.58 -8.40 -3.16
N GLN A 150 3.43 -7.57 -2.56
CA GLN A 150 4.54 -8.04 -1.73
C GLN A 150 4.05 -8.78 -0.47
N TYR A 151 2.99 -8.28 0.18
CA TYR A 151 2.38 -9.03 1.29
C TYR A 151 1.79 -10.37 0.84
N LYS A 152 1.21 -10.46 -0.37
CA LYS A 152 0.76 -11.74 -0.92
C LYS A 152 1.90 -12.75 -0.97
N ILE A 153 3.05 -12.34 -1.53
CA ILE A 153 4.24 -13.20 -1.61
C ILE A 153 4.69 -13.58 -0.19
N ALA A 154 4.77 -12.61 0.72
CA ALA A 154 5.17 -12.87 2.10
C ALA A 154 4.27 -13.89 2.81
N PHE A 155 2.95 -13.81 2.65
CA PHE A 155 2.02 -14.78 3.23
C PHE A 155 2.05 -16.15 2.54
N GLU A 156 2.41 -16.22 1.25
CA GLU A 156 2.58 -17.50 0.54
C GLU A 156 3.89 -18.21 0.92
N GLU A 157 4.95 -17.46 1.24
CA GLU A 157 6.27 -18.00 1.61
C GLU A 157 6.40 -18.31 3.10
N ASN A 158 5.68 -17.60 3.97
CA ASN A 158 5.66 -17.89 5.40
C ASN A 158 4.55 -18.90 5.73
N ASP A 159 4.90 -20.01 6.39
CA ASP A 159 3.92 -21.00 6.86
C ASP A 159 3.04 -20.33 7.93
N ILE A 160 1.74 -20.14 7.64
CA ILE A 160 0.75 -19.38 8.45
C ILE A 160 0.39 -20.16 9.72
N GLN A 161 1.37 -20.49 10.56
CA GLN A 161 1.17 -21.35 11.74
C GLN A 161 1.14 -20.59 13.07
N SER A 162 1.22 -19.25 13.07
CA SER A 162 1.05 -18.45 14.29
C SER A 162 -0.32 -17.76 14.32
N GLU A 163 -1.03 -17.87 15.45
CA GLU A 163 -2.34 -17.23 15.70
C GLU A 163 -2.31 -15.71 15.39
N ASP A 164 -1.20 -15.04 15.69
CA ASP A 164 -1.00 -13.60 15.38
C ASP A 164 -1.02 -13.29 13.87
N SER A 165 -0.62 -14.25 13.02
CA SER A 165 -0.57 -14.05 11.56
C SER A 165 -1.93 -14.25 10.90
N GLU A 166 -2.84 -14.97 11.55
CA GLU A 166 -4.19 -15.24 11.02
C GLU A 166 -5.03 -13.95 10.96
N GLU A 167 -4.99 -13.11 12.01
CA GLU A 167 -5.69 -11.82 12.02
C GLU A 167 -5.20 -10.89 10.88
N TYR A 168 -3.89 -10.78 10.70
CA TYR A 168 -3.31 -9.97 9.64
C TYR A 168 -3.61 -10.53 8.24
N PHE A 169 -3.72 -11.85 8.10
CA PHE A 169 -4.06 -12.52 6.84
C PHE A 169 -5.51 -12.27 6.42
N GLU A 170 -6.47 -12.36 7.36
CA GLU A 170 -7.88 -12.04 7.07
C GLU A 170 -8.03 -10.60 6.58
N VAL A 171 -7.44 -9.66 7.32
CA VAL A 171 -7.47 -8.23 6.98
C VAL A 171 -6.80 -7.96 5.63
N PHE A 172 -5.68 -8.64 5.35
CA PHE A 172 -4.99 -8.56 4.06
C PHE A 172 -5.85 -9.08 2.90
N ASN A 173 -6.52 -10.21 3.08
CA ASN A 173 -7.39 -10.79 2.06
C ASN A 173 -8.53 -9.84 1.68
N ASP A 174 -9.09 -9.13 2.65
CA ASP A 174 -10.09 -8.09 2.39
C ASP A 174 -9.52 -6.96 1.53
N TYR A 175 -8.30 -6.50 1.80
CA TYR A 175 -7.63 -5.46 0.99
C TYR A 175 -7.46 -5.90 -0.45
N MET A 176 -6.88 -7.10 -0.64
CA MET A 176 -6.63 -7.66 -1.96
C MET A 176 -7.94 -7.84 -2.74
N LEU A 177 -8.97 -8.42 -2.11
CA LEU A 177 -10.26 -8.67 -2.77
C LEU A 177 -10.93 -7.36 -3.17
N ASN A 178 -10.99 -6.38 -2.27
CA ASN A 178 -11.62 -5.09 -2.52
C ASN A 178 -10.93 -4.32 -3.65
N ILE A 179 -9.60 -4.26 -3.64
CA ILE A 179 -8.82 -3.53 -4.65
C ILE A 179 -8.89 -4.22 -6.01
N CYS A 180 -8.76 -5.54 -6.08
CA CYS A 180 -8.90 -6.30 -7.33
C CYS A 180 -10.32 -6.18 -7.92
N ASN A 181 -11.35 -6.25 -7.07
CA ASN A 181 -12.74 -6.09 -7.50
C ASN A 181 -13.01 -4.67 -8.04
N ALA A 182 -12.41 -3.65 -7.43
CA ALA A 182 -12.53 -2.27 -7.89
C ALA A 182 -11.81 -2.01 -9.21
N LEU A 183 -10.51 -2.34 -9.29
CA LEU A 183 -9.67 -2.06 -10.45
C LEU A 183 -10.09 -2.86 -11.68
N TRP A 184 -10.28 -4.18 -11.51
CA TRP A 184 -10.44 -5.11 -12.64
C TRP A 184 -11.88 -5.54 -12.89
N LYS A 185 -12.64 -5.89 -11.84
CA LYS A 185 -14.01 -6.39 -12.04
C LYS A 185 -15.05 -5.28 -12.17
N SER A 186 -14.69 -4.05 -11.82
CA SER A 186 -15.62 -2.92 -11.68
C SER A 186 -16.85 -3.35 -10.86
N SER A 187 -16.56 -3.90 -9.69
CA SER A 187 -17.55 -4.41 -8.74
C SER A 187 -17.18 -4.07 -7.30
N GLY A 188 -16.44 -2.98 -7.11
CA GLY A 188 -15.91 -2.58 -5.81
C GLY A 188 -17.01 -2.28 -4.79
N PHE A 189 -18.20 -1.86 -5.21
CA PHE A 189 -19.29 -1.44 -4.29
C PHE A 189 -20.53 -2.35 -4.32
N LYS A 190 -20.46 -3.49 -5.02
CA LYS A 190 -21.61 -4.42 -5.14
C LYS A 190 -21.99 -5.04 -3.80
N GLU A 191 -21.00 -5.34 -2.96
CA GLU A 191 -21.23 -5.81 -1.59
C GLU A 191 -21.47 -4.60 -0.69
N LYS A 192 -22.66 -4.48 -0.12
CA LYS A 192 -23.06 -3.25 0.59
C LYS A 192 -22.50 -3.11 2.01
N LYS A 193 -21.85 -4.14 2.57
CA LYS A 193 -21.41 -4.16 3.97
C LYS A 193 -19.89 -4.30 4.05
N GLY A 194 -19.24 -3.35 4.73
CA GLY A 194 -17.83 -3.45 5.12
C GLY A 194 -16.80 -3.18 4.03
N VAL A 195 -17.22 -2.88 2.79
CA VAL A 195 -16.26 -2.65 1.70
C VAL A 195 -15.42 -1.40 1.97
N PHE A 196 -14.11 -1.55 1.81
CA PHE A 196 -13.11 -0.52 2.07
C PHE A 196 -13.14 0.03 3.51
N ASP A 197 -13.66 -0.76 4.46
CA ASP A 197 -13.86 -0.34 5.86
C ASP A 197 -14.74 0.93 5.99
N LEU A 198 -15.62 1.15 5.01
CA LEU A 198 -16.58 2.26 5.02
C LEU A 198 -17.85 1.87 5.77
N SER A 199 -18.36 2.80 6.58
CA SER A 199 -19.67 2.64 7.20
C SER A 199 -20.77 2.65 6.13
N ALA A 200 -21.84 1.88 6.35
CA ALA A 200 -22.98 1.82 5.43
C ALA A 200 -23.52 3.22 5.08
N SER A 201 -23.57 4.14 6.06
CA SER A 201 -23.99 5.53 5.83
C SER A 201 -23.07 6.30 4.88
N SER A 202 -21.75 6.05 4.93
CA SER A 202 -20.78 6.69 4.04
C SER A 202 -20.89 6.13 2.62
N THR A 203 -21.06 4.80 2.51
CA THR A 203 -21.28 4.12 1.23
C THR A 203 -22.58 4.59 0.56
N ASP A 204 -23.68 4.70 1.31
CA ASP A 204 -24.96 5.20 0.78
C ASP A 204 -24.85 6.65 0.28
N LYS A 205 -24.14 7.51 1.02
CA LYS A 205 -23.88 8.89 0.60
C LYS A 205 -23.03 8.94 -0.68
N LEU A 206 -22.01 8.08 -0.78
CA LEU A 206 -21.17 8.00 -1.96
C LEU A 206 -21.97 7.54 -3.19
N ILE A 207 -22.77 6.47 -3.06
CA ILE A 207 -23.66 5.97 -4.12
C ILE A 207 -24.62 7.07 -4.57
N LYS A 208 -25.26 7.75 -3.62
CA LYS A 208 -26.19 8.86 -3.91
C LYS A 208 -25.50 9.99 -4.68
N THR A 209 -24.33 10.42 -4.21
CA THR A 209 -23.56 11.50 -4.84
C THR A 209 -23.10 11.14 -6.26
N CYS A 210 -22.69 9.88 -6.48
CA CYS A 210 -22.32 9.39 -7.81
C CYS A 210 -23.54 9.36 -8.74
N GLY A 211 -24.69 8.88 -8.25
CA GLY A 211 -25.95 8.87 -8.99
C GLY A 211 -26.41 10.27 -9.41
N GLU A 212 -26.34 11.26 -8.51
CA GLU A 212 -26.67 12.67 -8.81
C GLU A 212 -25.76 13.28 -9.88
N ARG A 213 -24.51 12.80 -9.99
CA ARG A 213 -23.53 13.23 -11.00
C ARG A 213 -23.59 12.42 -12.30
N GLY A 214 -24.49 11.44 -12.40
CA GLY A 214 -24.54 10.51 -13.54
C GLY A 214 -23.28 9.65 -13.68
N THR A 215 -22.54 9.45 -12.57
CA THR A 215 -21.32 8.66 -12.55
C THR A 215 -21.61 7.26 -12.02
N ASP A 216 -21.16 6.24 -12.74
CA ASP A 216 -21.30 4.84 -12.32
C ASP A 216 -20.28 4.52 -11.21
N ILE A 217 -20.78 4.31 -9.98
CA ILE A 217 -19.93 4.08 -8.81
C ILE A 217 -19.07 2.83 -8.94
N GLU A 218 -19.52 1.81 -9.66
CA GLU A 218 -18.75 0.57 -9.80
C GLU A 218 -17.50 0.77 -10.68
N LYS A 219 -17.51 1.85 -11.45
CA LYS A 219 -16.49 2.19 -12.43
C LYS A 219 -15.54 3.29 -11.95
N ILE A 220 -15.90 4.08 -10.93
CA ILE A 220 -15.06 5.21 -10.46
C ILE A 220 -13.68 4.82 -9.91
N LEU A 221 -13.48 3.54 -9.59
CA LEU A 221 -12.20 3.01 -9.12
C LEU A 221 -11.57 2.05 -10.14
N SER A 222 -12.16 1.90 -11.33
CA SER A 222 -11.65 1.00 -12.35
C SER A 222 -10.32 1.50 -12.93
N LEU A 223 -9.57 0.59 -13.52
CA LEU A 223 -8.29 0.88 -14.13
C LEU A 223 -8.36 2.02 -15.18
N THR A 224 -9.47 2.16 -15.91
CA THR A 224 -9.60 3.12 -17.01
C THR A 224 -10.31 4.42 -16.62
N GLN A 225 -10.95 4.46 -15.46
CA GLN A 225 -11.84 5.56 -15.05
C GLN A 225 -11.51 6.17 -13.70
N SER A 226 -10.61 5.55 -12.91
CA SER A 226 -10.19 6.13 -11.65
C SER A 226 -9.54 7.51 -11.84
N ALA A 227 -9.70 8.39 -10.86
CA ALA A 227 -9.12 9.73 -10.91
C ALA A 227 -7.59 9.69 -11.09
N ALA A 228 -6.94 8.66 -10.56
CA ALA A 228 -5.50 8.44 -10.72
C ALA A 228 -5.09 7.99 -12.13
N LEU A 229 -5.89 7.14 -12.79
CA LEU A 229 -5.47 6.41 -13.99
C LEU A 229 -6.20 6.83 -15.28
N ALA A 230 -7.33 7.53 -15.19
CA ALA A 230 -8.12 7.91 -16.37
C ALA A 230 -7.33 8.74 -17.38
N GLY A 231 -6.42 9.61 -16.91
CA GLY A 231 -5.53 10.39 -17.77
C GLY A 231 -4.55 9.52 -18.54
N PHE A 232 -3.95 8.53 -17.88
CA PHE A 232 -3.02 7.57 -18.48
C PHE A 232 -3.74 6.68 -19.50
N SER A 233 -4.94 6.20 -19.18
CA SER A 233 -5.77 5.42 -20.10
C SER A 233 -6.08 6.21 -21.37
N LYS A 234 -6.57 7.45 -21.23
CA LYS A 234 -6.82 8.30 -22.40
C LYS A 234 -5.57 8.53 -23.23
N ARG A 235 -4.42 8.76 -22.59
CA ARG A 235 -3.14 8.95 -23.30
C ARG A 235 -2.69 7.69 -24.02
N PHE A 236 -2.90 6.51 -23.44
CA PHE A 236 -2.62 5.23 -24.07
C PHE A 236 -3.48 5.03 -25.32
N MET A 237 -4.78 5.34 -25.26
CA MET A 237 -5.65 5.30 -26.43
C MET A 237 -5.17 6.20 -27.59
N GLN A 238 -4.62 7.39 -27.28
CA GLN A 238 -4.03 8.27 -28.31
C GLN A 238 -2.83 7.64 -29.02
N ILE A 239 -2.04 6.85 -28.28
CA ILE A 239 -0.89 6.14 -28.84
C ILE A 239 -1.38 5.04 -29.80
N LEU A 240 -2.43 4.29 -29.41
CA LEU A 240 -3.02 3.24 -30.24
C LEU A 240 -3.62 3.76 -31.54
N GLU A 241 -4.23 4.95 -31.54
CA GLU A 241 -4.80 5.56 -32.76
C GLU A 241 -3.76 6.29 -33.63
N GLU A 242 -2.48 6.29 -33.25
CA GLU A 242 -1.37 6.96 -33.95
C GLU A 242 -1.67 8.43 -34.33
N GLY A 243 -2.39 9.16 -33.46
CA GLY A 243 -2.86 10.52 -33.79
C GLY A 243 -3.11 11.41 -32.58
N ASP A 244 -3.21 12.73 -32.82
CA ASP A 244 -3.50 13.72 -31.77
C ASP A 244 -5.02 13.86 -31.50
N VAL A 245 -5.70 12.71 -31.39
CA VAL A 245 -7.14 12.70 -31.15
C VAL A 245 -7.42 12.80 -29.66
N LYS A 246 -8.17 13.82 -29.25
CA LYS A 246 -8.50 14.04 -27.84
C LYS A 246 -9.75 13.26 -27.46
N HIS A 247 -9.58 12.26 -26.60
CA HIS A 247 -10.70 11.50 -26.03
C HIS A 247 -11.31 12.24 -24.84
N ASN A 248 -12.48 12.85 -25.07
CA ASN A 248 -13.21 13.56 -24.02
C ASN A 248 -13.95 12.60 -23.08
N GLU A 249 -14.41 11.45 -23.60
CA GLU A 249 -15.08 10.41 -22.83
C GLU A 249 -14.08 9.47 -22.14
N HIS A 250 -14.53 8.76 -21.10
CA HIS A 250 -13.74 7.68 -20.50
C HIS A 250 -13.66 6.47 -21.43
N ILE A 251 -12.55 5.74 -21.39
CA ILE A 251 -12.40 4.53 -22.19
C ILE A 251 -13.18 3.40 -21.51
N THR A 252 -14.27 2.99 -22.16
CA THR A 252 -15.18 1.92 -21.74
C THR A 252 -15.40 0.95 -22.88
N ALA A 253 -15.98 -0.22 -22.60
CA ALA A 253 -16.40 -1.15 -23.64
C ALA A 253 -17.33 -0.50 -24.68
N GLU A 254 -18.33 0.27 -24.22
CA GLU A 254 -19.24 1.00 -25.11
C GLU A 254 -18.50 2.03 -25.97
N TYR A 255 -17.49 2.71 -25.41
CA TYR A 255 -16.71 3.69 -26.14
C TYR A 255 -15.84 3.04 -27.22
N LEU A 256 -15.19 1.91 -26.92
CA LEU A 256 -14.41 1.16 -27.90
C LEU A 256 -15.29 0.63 -29.03
N THR A 257 -16.49 0.11 -28.74
CA THR A 257 -17.44 -0.31 -29.78
C THR A 257 -17.87 0.87 -30.67
N LYS A 258 -18.03 2.07 -30.12
CA LYS A 258 -18.29 3.27 -30.93
C LYS A 258 -17.11 3.57 -31.87
N LEU A 259 -15.86 3.46 -31.39
CA LEU A 259 -14.67 3.69 -32.21
C LEU A 259 -14.49 2.63 -33.31
N GLU A 260 -14.82 1.38 -33.01
CA GLU A 260 -14.82 0.29 -33.98
C GLU A 260 -15.83 0.54 -35.10
N ASN A 261 -17.06 0.97 -34.75
CA ASN A 261 -18.07 1.36 -35.74
C ASN A 261 -17.66 2.56 -36.60
N MET A 262 -16.75 3.41 -36.11
CA MET A 262 -16.14 4.50 -36.87
C MET A 262 -14.92 4.07 -37.70
N GLY A 263 -14.54 2.78 -37.66
CA GLY A 263 -13.39 2.22 -38.37
C GLY A 263 -12.04 2.65 -37.82
N ARG A 264 -11.96 3.09 -36.55
CA ARG A 264 -10.74 3.65 -35.95
C ARG A 264 -9.88 2.61 -35.24
N THR A 265 -10.50 1.78 -34.40
CA THR A 265 -9.79 0.74 -33.62
C THR A 265 -10.72 -0.46 -33.45
N SER A 266 -10.23 -1.67 -33.75
CA SER A 266 -10.94 -2.94 -33.54
C SER A 266 -10.22 -3.73 -32.45
N MET A 267 -10.36 -3.25 -31.21
CA MET A 267 -9.78 -3.86 -30.02
C MET A 267 -10.88 -4.06 -28.99
N SER A 268 -10.95 -5.25 -28.40
CA SER A 268 -11.90 -5.51 -27.33
C SER A 268 -11.50 -4.77 -26.04
N PHE A 269 -12.47 -4.53 -25.16
CA PHE A 269 -12.17 -3.90 -23.86
C PHE A 269 -11.26 -4.74 -22.97
N GLN A 270 -11.27 -6.07 -23.12
CA GLN A 270 -10.37 -6.95 -22.37
C GLN A 270 -8.93 -6.79 -22.84
N GLU A 271 -8.71 -6.84 -24.16
CA GLU A 271 -7.40 -6.64 -24.78
C GLU A 271 -6.84 -5.26 -24.44
N TYR A 272 -7.66 -4.21 -24.58
CA TYR A 272 -7.27 -2.85 -24.21
C TYR A 272 -6.76 -2.76 -22.78
N ARG A 273 -7.44 -3.40 -21.82
CA ARG A 273 -7.02 -3.34 -20.42
C ARG A 273 -5.72 -4.10 -20.16
N LEU A 274 -5.48 -5.20 -20.87
CA LEU A 274 -4.23 -5.97 -20.75
C LEU A 274 -3.06 -5.17 -21.32
N GLU A 275 -3.18 -4.67 -22.55
CA GLU A 275 -2.12 -3.86 -23.16
C GLU A 275 -1.88 -2.56 -22.40
N TYR A 276 -2.94 -1.97 -21.83
CA TYR A 276 -2.81 -0.80 -20.98
C TYR A 276 -2.04 -1.10 -19.70
N LEU A 277 -2.25 -2.26 -19.06
CA LEU A 277 -1.45 -2.67 -17.90
C LEU A 277 0.02 -2.83 -18.25
N ASP A 278 0.32 -3.46 -19.38
CA ASP A 278 1.70 -3.60 -19.87
C ASP A 278 2.32 -2.21 -20.13
N HIS A 279 1.57 -1.29 -20.73
CA HIS A 279 1.99 0.10 -20.92
C HIS A 279 2.27 0.83 -19.60
N LEU A 280 1.42 0.65 -18.58
CA LEU A 280 1.64 1.25 -17.26
C LEU A 280 2.92 0.72 -16.62
N LYS A 281 3.18 -0.58 -16.75
CA LYS A 281 4.40 -1.23 -16.27
C LYS A 281 5.66 -0.67 -16.95
N GLU A 282 5.62 -0.48 -18.27
CA GLU A 282 6.72 0.17 -19.01
C GLU A 282 6.98 1.62 -18.56
N LYS A 283 5.98 2.29 -17.98
CA LYS A 283 6.11 3.64 -17.41
C LYS A 283 6.57 3.66 -15.95
N GLY A 284 6.88 2.49 -15.36
CA GLY A 284 7.34 2.37 -13.99
C GLY A 284 6.23 2.42 -12.95
N MET A 285 5.00 2.07 -13.34
CA MET A 285 3.96 1.72 -12.38
C MET A 285 4.04 0.22 -12.11
N ASP A 286 4.47 -0.12 -10.89
CA ASP A 286 4.54 -1.49 -10.38
C ASP A 286 3.17 -2.00 -9.94
#